data_AF-A0A3B8Q8F0-F1
#
_entry.id   AF-A0A3B8Q8F0-F1
#
_cell.length_a   1.000
_cell.length_b   1.000
_cell.length_c   1.000
_cell.angle_alpha   90.00
_cell.angle_beta   90.00
_cell.angle_gamma   90.00
#
_symmetry.space_group_name_H-M   'P 1'
#
loop_
_entity.id
_entity.type
_entity.pdbx_description
1 polymer ?
#
loop_
_entity_poly.entity_id
_entity_poly.type
_entity_poly.pdbx_seq_one_letter_code
_entity_poly.pdbx_strand_id
1 'polypeptide(L)'
;LAPDTTPAVLGQVDVLDSLTLEVEFDDFLDQTSELIGVSASLGPDSVGPPQVSTIMHQRDYVERLRAIRDSSYVADSIQFVEGQERIELLRSAGDSIAADEIESGLTTPRSPPESSQEDLRTRDLPKRMLYVLLARALATDQPYELSVVGVTNINDVPGGGGSAEVIRGMPQRE
;
A
#
# COMPACT_ATOMS: atom_id res chain seq x y z
N LEU A 1 -10.79 -32.00 18.93
CA LEU A 1 -10.67 -31.59 17.51
C LEU A 1 -9.28 -31.99 17.04
N ALA A 2 -9.14 -32.55 15.84
CA ALA A 2 -7.82 -32.67 15.23
C ALA A 2 -7.29 -31.27 14.90
N PRO A 3 -5.97 -31.02 15.02
CA PRO A 3 -5.39 -29.78 14.52
C PRO A 3 -5.68 -29.67 13.03
N ASP A 4 -5.95 -28.44 12.59
CA ASP A 4 -6.05 -28.17 11.16
C ASP A 4 -4.69 -28.43 10.50
N THR A 5 -4.71 -29.05 9.33
CA THR A 5 -3.50 -29.46 8.60
C THR A 5 -3.53 -29.01 7.15
N THR A 6 -4.54 -28.22 6.75
CA THR A 6 -4.58 -27.67 5.40
C THR A 6 -3.71 -26.40 5.31
N PRO A 7 -2.84 -26.31 4.28
CA PRO A 7 -2.10 -25.09 4.00
C PRO A 7 -3.02 -24.03 3.39
N ALA A 8 -2.67 -22.74 3.54
CA ALA A 8 -3.41 -21.65 2.93
C ALA A 8 -3.29 -21.68 1.39
N VAL A 9 -4.41 -21.72 0.69
CA VAL A 9 -4.50 -21.74 -0.77
C VAL A 9 -4.88 -20.37 -1.28
N LEU A 10 -4.22 -19.94 -2.36
CA LEU A 10 -4.56 -18.70 -3.06
C LEU A 10 -6.00 -18.78 -3.58
N GLY A 11 -6.86 -17.86 -3.14
CA GLY A 11 -8.25 -17.78 -3.56
C GLY A 11 -8.47 -16.75 -4.67
N GLN A 12 -8.03 -15.51 -4.45
CA GLN A 12 -8.28 -14.39 -5.35
C GLN A 12 -7.10 -13.42 -5.38
N VAL A 13 -6.96 -12.71 -6.50
CA VAL A 13 -6.00 -11.62 -6.66
C VAL A 13 -6.71 -10.41 -7.25
N ASP A 14 -6.60 -9.27 -6.57
CA ASP A 14 -7.15 -7.99 -7.00
C ASP A 14 -6.04 -7.00 -7.34
N VAL A 15 -6.24 -6.23 -8.41
CA VAL A 15 -5.34 -5.16 -8.82
C VAL A 15 -5.79 -3.86 -8.15
N LEU A 16 -5.08 -3.43 -7.09
CA LEU A 16 -5.41 -2.19 -6.39
C LEU A 16 -4.96 -0.97 -7.19
N ASP A 17 -3.76 -1.04 -7.75
CA ASP A 17 -3.22 -0.02 -8.63
C ASP A 17 -2.21 -0.63 -9.61
N SER A 18 -1.53 0.20 -10.40
CA SER A 18 -0.53 -0.27 -11.36
C SER A 18 0.65 -1.03 -10.75
N LEU A 19 0.96 -0.82 -9.47
CA LEU A 19 2.13 -1.36 -8.76
C LEU A 19 1.77 -2.28 -7.59
N THR A 20 0.50 -2.37 -7.20
CA THR A 20 0.08 -3.12 -6.02
C THR A 20 -0.99 -4.14 -6.36
N LEU A 21 -0.75 -5.37 -5.95
CA LEU A 21 -1.71 -6.47 -5.97
C LEU A 21 -2.11 -6.83 -4.54
N GLU A 22 -3.40 -7.07 -4.33
CA GLU A 22 -3.94 -7.70 -3.14
C GLU A 22 -4.16 -9.19 -3.42
N VAL A 23 -3.67 -10.05 -2.52
CA VAL A 23 -3.65 -11.50 -2.68
C VAL A 23 -4.40 -12.10 -1.51
N GLU A 24 -5.57 -12.68 -1.76
CA GLU A 24 -6.43 -13.28 -0.75
C GLU A 24 -6.29 -14.81 -0.71
N PHE A 25 -6.16 -15.35 0.50
CA PHE A 25 -6.06 -16.78 0.78
C PHE A 25 -7.36 -17.34 1.37
N ASP A 26 -7.57 -18.65 1.24
CA ASP A 26 -8.74 -19.30 1.81
C ASP A 26 -8.71 -19.35 3.36
N ASP A 27 -7.50 -19.35 3.95
CA ASP A 27 -7.25 -19.41 5.41
C ASP A 27 -6.59 -18.13 5.95
N PHE A 28 -6.66 -17.94 7.26
CA PHE A 28 -6.07 -16.81 7.96
C PHE A 28 -4.55 -16.94 8.09
N LEU A 29 -3.88 -15.81 7.97
CA LEU A 29 -2.45 -15.63 8.17
C LEU A 29 -2.21 -14.86 9.46
N ASP A 30 -1.16 -15.22 10.17
CA ASP A 30 -0.65 -14.44 11.30
C ASP A 30 0.03 -13.16 10.78
N GLN A 31 -0.51 -12.00 11.15
CA GLN A 31 0.02 -10.69 10.75
C GLN A 31 1.32 -10.31 11.48
N THR A 32 1.65 -11.02 12.56
CA THR A 32 2.83 -10.74 13.39
C THR A 32 4.04 -11.59 13.00
N SER A 33 3.81 -12.67 12.28
CA SER A 33 4.84 -13.54 11.74
C SER A 33 5.61 -12.87 10.60
N GLU A 34 6.89 -13.21 10.46
CA GLU A 34 7.69 -12.78 9.31
C GLU A 34 7.38 -13.66 8.10
N LEU A 35 7.36 -13.07 6.90
CA LEU A 35 7.12 -13.76 5.62
C LEU A 35 8.37 -14.54 5.14
N ILE A 36 9.01 -15.29 6.03
CA ILE A 36 10.24 -16.03 5.72
C ILE A 36 9.93 -17.16 4.75
N GLY A 37 10.60 -17.18 3.59
CA GLY A 37 10.42 -18.20 2.57
C GLY A 37 9.21 -17.98 1.66
N VAL A 38 8.39 -16.95 1.92
CA VAL A 38 7.32 -16.53 1.02
C VAL A 38 7.92 -15.84 -0.19
N SER A 39 7.51 -16.27 -1.38
CA SER A 39 7.92 -15.62 -2.63
C SER A 39 6.75 -15.53 -3.59
N ALA A 40 6.76 -14.48 -4.41
CA ALA A 40 5.76 -14.23 -5.44
C ALA A 40 6.48 -13.85 -6.73
N SER A 41 5.93 -14.27 -7.86
CA SER A 41 6.46 -13.95 -9.18
C SER A 41 5.33 -13.85 -10.20
N LEU A 42 5.50 -12.98 -11.19
CA LEU A 42 4.60 -12.91 -12.34
C LEU A 42 5.22 -13.72 -13.49
N GLY A 43 4.46 -14.69 -13.98
CA GLY A 43 4.84 -15.64 -15.02
C GLY A 43 4.64 -15.14 -16.46
N PRO A 44 5.09 -15.93 -17.44
CA PRO A 44 5.48 -15.48 -18.78
C PRO A 44 4.37 -15.45 -19.84
N ASP A 45 3.08 -15.45 -19.46
CA ASP A 45 2.01 -15.16 -20.45
C ASP A 45 2.25 -13.82 -21.17
N SER A 46 3.14 -13.00 -20.62
CA SER A 46 3.63 -11.74 -21.16
C SER A 46 5.16 -11.68 -21.27
N VAL A 47 5.67 -11.05 -22.33
CA VAL A 47 7.12 -10.81 -22.53
C VAL A 47 7.60 -9.72 -21.58
N GLY A 48 8.35 -10.11 -20.55
CA GLY A 48 8.95 -9.18 -19.56
C GLY A 48 8.01 -8.79 -18.42
N PRO A 49 7.52 -9.77 -17.62
CA PRO A 49 6.61 -9.48 -16.51
C PRO A 49 7.28 -8.58 -15.46
N PRO A 50 6.53 -7.69 -14.79
CA PRO A 50 7.04 -6.93 -13.65
C PRO A 50 7.60 -7.86 -12.57
N GLN A 51 8.75 -7.50 -12.03
CA GLN A 51 9.32 -8.23 -10.90
C GLN A 51 8.59 -7.83 -9.62
N VAL A 52 8.42 -8.78 -8.70
CA VAL A 52 7.96 -8.49 -7.35
C VAL A 52 9.11 -7.83 -6.58
N SER A 53 8.85 -6.65 -6.04
CA SER A 53 9.78 -5.89 -5.22
C SER A 53 9.66 -6.24 -3.75
N THR A 54 8.43 -6.42 -3.24
CA THR A 54 8.17 -6.62 -1.81
C THR A 54 6.84 -7.35 -1.63
N ILE A 55 6.76 -8.20 -0.60
CA ILE A 55 5.53 -8.84 -0.15
C ILE A 55 5.32 -8.39 1.30
N MET A 56 4.10 -8.00 1.66
CA MET A 56 3.76 -7.42 2.95
C MET A 56 2.49 -8.04 3.51
N HIS A 57 2.40 -8.14 4.83
CA HIS A 57 1.11 -8.33 5.48
C HIS A 57 0.24 -7.08 5.33
N GLN A 58 -1.08 -7.23 5.52
CA GLN A 58 -2.00 -6.10 5.49
C GLN A 58 -1.61 -5.01 6.49
N ARG A 59 -1.22 -5.40 7.70
CA ARG A 59 -0.71 -4.47 8.73
C ARG A 59 0.38 -3.58 8.15
N ASP A 60 1.44 -4.18 7.62
CA ASP A 60 2.64 -3.44 7.20
C ASP A 60 2.32 -2.56 5.98
N TYR A 61 1.45 -3.02 5.09
CA TYR A 61 0.99 -2.23 3.94
C TYR A 61 0.23 -0.97 4.38
N VAL A 62 -0.70 -1.11 5.34
CA VAL A 62 -1.43 0.03 5.90
C VAL A 62 -0.50 0.99 6.63
N GLU A 63 0.48 0.48 7.38
CA GLU A 63 1.48 1.31 8.06
C GLU A 63 2.35 2.09 7.06
N ARG A 64 2.73 1.47 5.94
CA ARG A 64 3.42 2.16 4.84
C ARG A 64 2.58 3.29 4.27
N LEU A 65 1.29 3.06 3.97
CA LEU A 65 0.41 4.11 3.46
C LEU A 65 0.26 5.27 4.45
N ARG A 66 0.22 4.97 5.75
CA ARG A 66 0.18 5.97 6.82
C ARG A 66 1.48 6.78 6.85
N ALA A 67 2.64 6.13 6.79
CA ALA A 67 3.93 6.82 6.78
C ALA A 67 4.08 7.77 5.58
N ILE A 68 3.62 7.35 4.39
CA ILE A 68 3.60 8.21 3.20
C ILE A 68 2.69 9.43 3.43
N ARG A 69 1.49 9.21 3.99
CA ARG A 69 0.54 10.29 4.26
C ARG A 69 1.07 11.26 5.32
N ASP A 70 1.67 10.75 6.39
CA ASP A 70 2.26 11.54 7.46
C ASP A 70 3.41 12.42 6.95
N SER A 71 4.33 11.85 6.17
CA SER A 71 5.39 12.63 5.52
C SER A 71 4.84 13.75 4.63
N SER A 72 3.77 13.45 3.87
CA SER A 72 3.14 14.44 3.01
C SER A 72 2.43 15.56 3.82
N TYR A 73 1.83 15.21 4.96
CA TYR A 73 1.26 16.18 5.90
C TYR A 73 2.35 17.09 6.50
N VAL A 74 3.46 16.52 6.95
CA VAL A 74 4.60 17.27 7.49
C VAL A 74 5.14 18.25 6.45
N ALA A 75 5.31 17.81 5.20
CA ALA A 75 5.78 18.67 4.12
C ALA A 75 4.83 19.87 3.87
N ASP A 76 3.52 19.63 3.80
CA ASP A 76 2.52 20.70 3.63
C ASP A 76 2.56 21.67 4.81
N SER A 77 2.66 21.16 6.04
CA SER A 77 2.70 21.99 7.23
C SER A 77 3.93 22.90 7.27
N ILE A 78 5.10 22.40 6.85
CA ILE A 78 6.32 23.21 6.74
C ILE A 78 6.13 24.32 5.71
N GLN A 79 5.68 23.97 4.49
CA GLN A 79 5.47 24.94 3.42
C GLN A 79 4.47 26.03 3.81
N PHE A 80 3.44 25.68 4.57
CA PHE A 80 2.47 26.65 5.07
C PHE A 80 3.08 27.63 6.08
N VAL A 81 3.83 27.13 7.07
CA VAL A 81 4.49 27.97 8.07
C VAL A 81 5.51 28.90 7.41
N GLU A 82 6.37 28.38 6.54
CA GLU A 82 7.35 29.17 5.80
C GLU A 82 6.68 30.26 4.94
N GLY A 83 5.54 29.94 4.32
CA GLY A 83 4.73 30.91 3.58
C GLY A 83 4.19 32.03 4.47
N GLN A 84 3.65 31.70 5.65
CA GLN A 84 3.15 32.69 6.62
C GLN A 84 4.26 33.62 7.12
N GLU A 85 5.42 33.07 7.50
CA GLU A 85 6.57 33.86 7.95
C GLU A 85 7.05 34.83 6.87
N ARG A 86 7.06 34.38 5.60
CA ARG A 86 7.44 35.22 4.47
C ARG A 86 6.44 36.35 4.22
N ILE A 87 5.14 36.08 4.34
CA ILE A 87 4.07 37.09 4.26
C ILE A 87 4.26 38.15 5.35
N GLU A 88 4.49 37.73 6.60
CA GLU A 88 4.69 38.63 7.74
C GLU A 88 5.94 39.52 7.57
N LEU A 89 7.03 38.94 7.07
CA LEU A 89 8.26 39.67 6.79
C LEU A 89 8.07 40.73 5.69
N LEU A 90 7.38 40.40 4.60
CA LEU A 90 7.07 41.33 3.52
C LEU A 90 6.17 42.47 3.99
N ARG A 91 5.12 42.15 4.77
CA ARG A 91 4.25 43.16 5.39
C ARG A 91 5.04 44.10 6.32
N SER A 92 5.94 43.54 7.12
CA SER A 92 6.81 44.31 8.03
C SER A 92 7.78 45.24 7.27
N ALA A 93 8.22 44.84 6.07
CA ALA A 93 9.04 45.65 5.19
C ALA A 93 8.24 46.68 4.37
N GLY A 94 6.90 46.67 4.46
CA GLY A 94 6.01 47.55 3.72
C GLY A 94 5.66 47.08 2.31
N ASP A 95 6.02 45.86 1.92
CA ASP A 95 5.72 45.27 0.61
C ASP A 95 4.44 44.43 0.66
N SER A 96 3.29 45.11 0.72
CA SER A 96 1.98 44.47 0.82
C SER A 96 1.54 43.76 -0.45
N ILE A 97 2.04 44.17 -1.62
CA ILE A 97 1.65 43.54 -2.90
C ILE A 97 2.26 42.15 -3.01
N ALA A 98 3.57 42.02 -2.73
CA ALA A 98 4.22 40.71 -2.74
C ALA A 98 3.66 39.78 -1.66
N ALA A 99 3.26 40.33 -0.50
CA ALA A 99 2.63 39.57 0.56
C ALA A 99 1.27 38.98 0.13
N ASP A 100 0.42 39.77 -0.54
CA ASP A 100 -0.91 39.35 -1.02
C ASP A 100 -0.80 38.25 -2.10
N GLU A 101 0.22 38.34 -2.98
CA GLU A 101 0.47 37.33 -4.01
C GLU A 101 0.80 35.95 -3.41
N ILE A 102 1.65 35.92 -2.36
CA ILE A 102 1.99 34.67 -1.66
C ILE A 102 0.77 34.14 -0.91
N GLU A 103 0.03 35.01 -0.21
CA GLU A 103 -1.18 34.62 0.52
C GLU A 103 -2.23 34.00 -0.41
N SER A 104 -2.43 34.56 -1.61
CA SER A 104 -3.35 34.02 -2.61
C SER A 104 -2.92 32.64 -3.14
N GLY A 105 -1.63 32.30 -3.08
CA GLY A 105 -1.10 30.99 -3.50
C GLY A 105 -0.98 29.98 -2.36
N LEU A 106 -1.13 30.41 -1.11
CA LEU A 106 -0.88 29.57 0.05
C LEU A 106 -2.09 28.67 0.32
N THR A 107 -1.84 27.36 0.35
CA THR A 107 -2.88 26.36 0.64
C THR A 107 -2.78 25.91 2.09
N THR A 108 -3.91 25.80 2.79
CA THR A 108 -3.97 25.23 4.14
C THR A 108 -3.51 23.76 4.13
N PRO A 109 -2.65 23.34 5.07
CA PRO A 109 -2.22 21.95 5.16
C PRO A 109 -3.39 21.00 5.28
N ARG A 110 -3.22 19.78 4.77
CA ARG A 110 -4.14 18.67 5.01
C ARG A 110 -4.27 18.39 6.51
N SER A 111 -5.36 17.75 6.94
CA SER A 111 -5.46 17.28 8.32
C SER A 111 -4.45 16.16 8.61
N PRO A 112 -3.95 16.05 9.86
CA PRO A 112 -3.06 14.97 10.24
C PRO A 112 -3.74 13.60 10.06
N PRO A 113 -2.98 12.55 9.72
CA PRO A 113 -3.53 11.20 9.62
C PRO A 113 -3.93 10.67 11.01
N GLU A 114 -5.23 10.61 11.29
CA GLU A 114 -5.73 10.02 12.53
C GLU A 114 -5.79 8.48 12.45
N SER A 115 -5.35 7.82 13.53
CA SER A 115 -5.58 6.38 13.70
C SER A 115 -6.87 6.18 14.49
N SER A 116 -7.91 5.68 13.84
CA SER A 116 -9.10 5.24 14.54
C SER A 116 -8.74 4.19 15.60
N GLN A 117 -9.37 4.23 16.77
CA GLN A 117 -9.13 3.23 17.82
C GLN A 117 -9.44 1.81 17.33
N GLU A 118 -10.37 1.66 16.40
CA GLU A 118 -10.72 0.38 15.77
C GLU A 118 -9.59 -0.16 14.87
N ASP A 119 -8.90 0.71 14.14
CA ASP A 119 -7.73 0.34 13.34
C ASP A 119 -6.66 -0.28 14.22
N LEU A 120 -6.32 0.38 15.33
CA LEU A 120 -5.31 -0.10 16.27
C LEU A 120 -5.70 -1.43 16.93
N ARG A 121 -6.99 -1.64 17.22
CA ARG A 121 -7.50 -2.88 17.81
C ARG A 121 -7.49 -4.06 16.84
N THR A 122 -7.70 -3.80 15.55
CA THR A 122 -7.86 -4.84 14.53
C THR A 122 -6.62 -5.09 13.69
N ARG A 123 -5.57 -4.28 13.90
CA ARG A 123 -4.31 -4.30 13.16
C ARG A 123 -3.60 -5.66 13.20
N ASP A 124 -3.49 -6.22 14.41
CA ASP A 124 -2.75 -7.47 14.66
C ASP A 124 -3.69 -8.69 14.65
N LEU A 125 -4.98 -8.50 14.32
CA LEU A 125 -5.89 -9.63 14.15
C LEU A 125 -5.55 -10.42 12.89
N PRO A 126 -5.79 -11.74 12.87
CA PRO A 126 -5.55 -12.56 11.71
C PRO A 126 -6.29 -12.04 10.47
N LYS A 127 -5.60 -11.99 9.34
CA LYS A 127 -6.17 -11.58 8.04
C LYS A 127 -5.80 -12.58 6.97
N ARG A 128 -6.49 -12.53 5.85
CA ARG A 128 -6.32 -13.45 4.72
C ARG A 128 -5.57 -12.84 3.55
N MET A 129 -5.07 -11.61 3.72
CA MET A 129 -4.52 -10.80 2.65
C MET A 129 -3.01 -10.63 2.79
N LEU A 130 -2.31 -10.80 1.67
CA LEU A 130 -0.97 -10.30 1.44
C LEU A 130 -1.00 -9.21 0.36
N TYR A 131 -0.08 -8.26 0.46
CA TYR A 131 0.08 -7.19 -0.52
C TYR A 131 1.41 -7.38 -1.24
N VAL A 132 1.34 -7.45 -2.57
CA VAL A 132 2.51 -7.65 -3.43
C VAL A 132 2.77 -6.34 -4.17
N LEU A 133 3.94 -5.76 -3.90
CA LEU A 133 4.43 -4.57 -4.57
C LEU A 133 5.34 -4.94 -5.73
N LEU A 134 5.09 -4.34 -6.89
CA LEU A 134 5.81 -4.58 -8.12
C LEU A 134 6.88 -3.50 -8.33
N ALA A 135 8.01 -3.91 -8.91
CA ALA A 135 9.10 -3.00 -9.27
C ALA A 135 8.75 -2.14 -10.50
N ARG A 136 7.75 -2.56 -11.30
CA ARG A 136 7.27 -1.86 -12.50
C ARG A 136 5.76 -1.98 -12.62
N ALA A 137 5.16 -0.99 -13.26
CA ALA A 137 3.72 -0.93 -13.45
C ALA A 137 3.22 -2.07 -14.36
N LEU A 138 2.08 -2.66 -14.01
CA LEU A 138 1.31 -3.55 -14.87
C LEU A 138 0.79 -2.80 -16.08
N ALA A 139 1.01 -3.38 -17.26
CA ALA A 139 0.34 -2.92 -18.48
C ALA A 139 -1.15 -3.21 -18.40
N THR A 140 -1.94 -2.31 -18.97
CA THR A 140 -3.39 -2.42 -19.07
C THR A 140 -3.79 -3.49 -20.07
N ASP A 141 -4.86 -4.23 -19.77
CA ASP A 141 -5.44 -5.32 -20.59
C ASP A 141 -4.43 -6.42 -20.97
N GLN A 142 -3.35 -6.53 -20.20
CA GLN A 142 -2.34 -7.56 -20.38
C GLN A 142 -2.50 -8.61 -19.28
N PRO A 143 -2.72 -9.90 -19.63
CA PRO A 143 -2.79 -10.97 -18.66
C PRO A 143 -1.41 -11.36 -18.14
N TYR A 144 -1.35 -11.59 -16.84
CA TYR A 144 -0.19 -12.13 -16.14
C TYR A 144 -0.65 -13.28 -15.24
N GLU A 145 0.18 -14.30 -15.05
CA GLU A 145 -0.05 -15.32 -14.03
C GLU A 145 0.75 -14.95 -12.78
N LEU A 146 0.08 -14.64 -11.66
CA LEU A 146 0.75 -14.49 -10.37
C LEU A 146 0.91 -15.87 -9.74
N SER A 147 2.14 -16.26 -9.39
CA SER A 147 2.43 -17.45 -8.58
C SER A 147 2.98 -17.03 -7.23
N VAL A 148 2.36 -17.52 -6.15
CA VAL A 148 2.79 -17.30 -4.76
C VAL A 148 3.09 -18.65 -4.11
N VAL A 149 4.20 -18.75 -3.38
CA VAL A 149 4.63 -20.00 -2.72
C VAL A 149 5.24 -19.71 -1.35
N GLY A 150 5.21 -20.73 -0.48
CA GLY A 150 5.87 -20.69 0.82
C GLY A 150 5.05 -20.00 1.92
N VAL A 151 3.74 -19.82 1.70
CA VAL A 151 2.85 -19.19 2.68
C VAL A 151 2.58 -20.15 3.84
N THR A 152 2.60 -19.62 5.05
CA THR A 152 2.26 -20.34 6.28
C THR A 152 1.00 -19.72 6.86
N ASN A 153 0.00 -20.54 7.19
CA ASN A 153 -1.23 -20.05 7.81
C ASN A 153 -1.02 -19.76 9.31
N ILE A 154 -2.06 -19.24 9.96
CA ILE A 154 -2.06 -18.96 11.40
C ILE A 154 -1.86 -20.19 12.29
N ASN A 155 -2.08 -21.39 11.74
CA ASN A 155 -1.90 -22.65 12.45
C ASN A 155 -0.50 -23.25 12.24
N ASP A 156 0.47 -22.46 11.75
CA ASP A 156 1.84 -22.89 11.43
C ASP A 156 1.93 -24.00 10.38
N VAL A 157 0.92 -24.14 9.52
CA VAL A 157 0.93 -25.11 8.40
C VAL A 157 1.64 -24.48 7.19
N PRO A 158 2.84 -24.98 6.81
CA PRO A 158 3.61 -24.41 5.71
C PRO A 158 3.14 -24.94 4.35
N GLY A 159 3.70 -24.37 3.27
CA GLY A 159 3.51 -24.87 1.90
C GLY A 159 2.26 -24.34 1.21
N GLY A 160 1.62 -23.32 1.79
CA GLY A 160 0.56 -22.56 1.16
C GLY A 160 1.04 -21.73 -0.04
N GLY A 161 0.08 -21.28 -0.85
CA GLY A 161 0.32 -20.60 -2.11
C GLY A 161 -0.69 -20.96 -3.19
N GLY A 162 -0.31 -20.73 -4.43
CA GLY A 162 -1.10 -21.04 -5.63
C GLY A 162 -0.77 -20.10 -6.79
N SER A 163 -1.46 -20.28 -7.91
CA SER A 163 -1.41 -19.34 -9.02
C SER A 163 -2.78 -18.81 -9.41
N ALA A 164 -2.83 -17.57 -9.87
CA ALA A 164 -4.04 -16.91 -10.33
C ALA A 164 -3.73 -15.95 -11.49
N GLU A 165 -4.69 -15.80 -12.39
CA GLU A 165 -4.61 -14.82 -13.47
C GLU A 165 -4.86 -13.41 -12.95
N VAL A 166 -4.08 -12.46 -13.44
CA VAL A 166 -4.12 -11.04 -13.07
C VAL A 166 -4.23 -10.21 -14.34
N ILE A 167 -5.29 -9.42 -14.44
CA ILE A 167 -5.50 -8.49 -15.56
C ILE A 167 -5.83 -7.12 -14.97
N ARG A 168 -5.02 -6.12 -15.33
CA ARG A 168 -5.32 -4.72 -15.01
C ARG A 168 -6.29 -4.15 -16.03
N GLY A 169 -7.54 -3.92 -15.62
CA GLY A 169 -8.54 -3.28 -16.48
C GLY A 169 -8.18 -1.83 -16.87
N MET A 170 -8.78 -1.34 -17.96
CA MET A 170 -8.65 0.07 -18.36
C MET A 170 -9.09 1.01 -17.23
N PRO A 171 -8.36 2.11 -16.96
CA PRO A 171 -8.87 3.17 -16.11
C PRO A 171 -10.15 3.71 -16.75
N GLN A 172 -11.30 3.51 -16.09
CA GLN A 172 -12.54 4.13 -16.53
C GLN A 172 -12.33 5.64 -16.46
N ARG A 173 -12.42 6.32 -17.61
CA ARG A 173 -12.50 7.77 -17.64
C ARG A 173 -13.88 8.15 -17.14
N GLU A 174 -13.96 8.66 -15.91
CA GLU A 174 -15.11 9.42 -15.42
C GLU A 174 -15.14 10.83 -16.03
#